data_AF-A0A2M7IYW6-F1
#
_entry.id   AF-A0A2M7IYW6-F1
#
_cell.length_a   1.000
_cell.length_b   1.000
_cell.length_c   1.000
_cell.angle_alpha   90.00
_cell.angle_beta   90.00
_cell.angle_gamma   90.00
#
_symmetry.space_group_name_H-M   'P 1'
#
loop_
_entity.id
_entity.type
_entity.pdbx_description
1 polymer ?
#
loop_
_entity_poly.entity_id
_entity_poly.type
_entity_poly.pdbx_seq_one_letter_code
_entity_poly.pdbx_strand_id
1 'polypeptide(L)' 'MSKQYQQLNQEERDQIYLLLRQGNSQKEIAVALKRDKSTISRELNQNKHKKFNEMVAKLFLLQFYLFGCVIVRLRKMLFA' A
#
# COMPACT_ATOMS: atom_id res chain seq x y z
N MET A 1 -19.51 20.64 20.80
CA MET A 1 -18.68 19.51 21.28
C MET A 1 -17.71 19.11 20.18
N SER A 2 -16.41 19.33 20.38
CA SER A 2 -15.37 18.86 19.45
C SER A 2 -15.26 17.34 19.57
N LYS A 3 -15.59 16.61 18.51
CA LYS A 3 -15.29 15.16 18.44
C LYS A 3 -13.78 15.01 18.48
N GLN A 4 -13.23 14.56 19.60
CA GLN A 4 -11.82 14.21 19.73
C GLN A 4 -11.52 13.13 18.68
N TYR A 5 -10.76 13.51 17.66
CA TYR A 5 -10.41 12.61 16.56
C TYR A 5 -9.32 11.66 17.04
N GLN A 6 -9.70 10.51 17.61
CA GLN A 6 -8.75 9.48 17.99
C GLN A 6 -8.14 8.85 16.73
N GLN A 7 -6.92 9.26 16.40
CA GLN A 7 -6.15 8.62 15.33
C GLN A 7 -5.94 7.14 15.65
N LEU A 8 -5.85 6.32 14.60
CA LEU A 8 -5.46 4.92 14.73
C LEU A 8 -3.96 4.85 15.03
N ASN A 9 -3.61 4.16 16.12
CA ASN A 9 -2.23 3.82 16.43
C ASN A 9 -1.70 2.77 15.45
N GLN A 10 -0.37 2.63 15.38
CA GLN A 10 0.26 1.69 14.46
C GLN A 10 -0.19 0.25 14.72
N GLU A 11 -0.28 -0.15 15.99
CA GLU A 11 -0.76 -1.50 16.39
C GLU A 11 -2.19 -1.78 15.90
N GLU A 12 -3.10 -0.80 16.02
CA GLU A 12 -4.48 -0.96 15.54
C GLU A 12 -4.50 -1.09 14.01
N ARG A 13 -3.66 -0.35 13.30
CA ARG A 13 -3.54 -0.48 11.84
C ARG A 13 -3.05 -1.87 11.46
N ASP A 14 -2.05 -2.38 12.16
CA ASP A 14 -1.50 -3.72 11.92
C ASP A 14 -2.55 -4.80 12.18
N GLN A 15 -3.33 -4.67 13.25
CA GLN A 15 -4.47 -5.55 13.55
C GLN A 15 -5.55 -5.50 12.47
N ILE A 16 -5.91 -4.31 11.96
CA ILE A 16 -6.85 -4.15 10.84
C ILE A 16 -6.36 -4.96 9.63
N TYR A 17 -5.08 -4.87 9.28
CA TYR A 17 -4.54 -5.57 8.12
C TYR A 17 -4.43 -7.08 8.31
N LEU A 18 -4.12 -7.55 9.52
CA LEU A 18 -4.12 -8.98 9.86
C LEU A 18 -5.53 -9.58 9.73
N LEU A 19 -6.53 -8.95 10.32
CA LEU A 19 -7.92 -9.40 10.23
C LEU A 19 -8.44 -9.36 8.79
N LEU A 20 -8.07 -8.32 8.02
CA LEU A 20 -8.43 -8.25 6.60
C LEU A 20 -7.78 -9.39 5.80
N ARG A 21 -6.53 -9.76 6.10
CA ARG A 21 -5.85 -10.92 5.48
C ARG A 21 -6.50 -12.25 5.84
N GLN A 22 -7.07 -12.35 7.04
CA GLN A 22 -7.81 -13.54 7.49
C GLN A 22 -9.20 -13.66 6.85
N GLY A 23 -9.62 -12.65 6.06
CA GLY A 23 -10.89 -12.66 5.34
C GLY A 23 -12.05 -12.02 6.11
N ASN A 24 -11.80 -11.39 7.26
CA ASN A 24 -12.84 -10.73 8.03
C ASN A 24 -13.43 -9.53 7.28
N SER A 25 -14.74 -9.34 7.46
CA SER A 25 -15.43 -8.18 6.90
C SER A 25 -15.09 -6.91 7.68
N GLN A 26 -15.18 -5.74 7.04
CA GLN A 26 -14.97 -4.44 7.72
C GLN A 26 -15.91 -4.25 8.93
N LYS A 27 -17.09 -4.87 8.92
CA LYS A 27 -18.04 -4.82 10.04
C LYS A 27 -17.52 -5.62 11.24
N GLU A 28 -17.01 -6.82 11.00
CA GLU A 28 -16.39 -7.64 12.07
C GLU A 28 -15.16 -6.96 12.66
N ILE A 29 -14.31 -6.37 11.80
CA ILE A 29 -13.11 -5.65 12.23
C ILE A 29 -13.48 -4.43 13.08
N ALA A 30 -14.52 -3.69 12.67
CA ALA A 30 -15.04 -2.55 13.43
C ALA A 30 -15.52 -2.96 14.83
N VAL A 31 -16.24 -4.09 14.92
CA VAL A 31 -16.70 -4.64 16.20
C VAL A 31 -15.53 -5.11 17.07
N ALA A 32 -14.58 -5.84 16.48
CA ALA A 32 -13.42 -6.38 17.19
C ALA A 32 -12.52 -5.27 17.79
N LEU A 33 -12.32 -4.19 17.03
CA LEU A 33 -11.45 -3.07 17.44
C LEU A 33 -12.21 -1.94 18.15
N LYS A 34 -13.53 -2.08 18.34
CA LYS A 34 -14.42 -1.03 18.89
C LYS A 34 -14.25 0.32 18.18
N ARG A 35 -14.10 0.28 16.85
CA ARG A 35 -13.93 1.47 16.00
C ARG A 35 -15.10 1.58 15.03
N ASP A 36 -15.38 2.80 14.59
CA ASP A 36 -16.38 3.01 13.54
C ASP A 36 -15.94 2.38 12.22
N LYS A 37 -16.92 1.78 11.51
CA LYS A 37 -16.70 1.24 10.16
C LYS A 37 -16.12 2.29 9.20
N SER A 38 -16.49 3.56 9.36
CA SER A 38 -15.96 4.68 8.54
C SER A 38 -14.46 4.88 8.74
N THR A 39 -13.97 4.71 9.98
CA THR A 39 -12.55 4.79 10.32
C THR A 39 -11.76 3.67 9.66
N ILE A 40 -12.28 2.43 9.72
CA ILE A 40 -11.68 1.27 9.03
C ILE A 40 -11.66 1.48 7.51
N SER A 41 -12.77 1.92 6.93
CA SER A 41 -12.88 2.19 5.49
C SER A 41 -11.86 3.26 5.02
N ARG A 42 -11.72 4.34 5.80
CA ARG A 42 -10.76 5.40 5.49
C ARG A 42 -9.32 4.90 5.52
N GLU A 43 -8.97 4.08 6.52
CA GLU A 43 -7.65 3.48 6.63
C GLU A 43 -7.33 2.57 5.44
N LEU A 44 -8.28 1.69 5.08
CA LEU A 44 -8.12 0.79 3.94
C LEU A 44 -7.96 1.54 2.62
N ASN A 45 -8.68 2.65 2.43
CA ASN A 45 -8.53 3.50 1.26
C ASN A 45 -7.17 4.23 1.24
N GLN A 46 -6.68 4.74 2.37
CA GLN A 46 -5.34 5.33 2.45
C GLN A 46 -4.24 4.32 2.07
N ASN A 47 -4.37 3.05 2.47
CA ASN A 47 -3.38 2.03 2.15
C ASN A 47 -3.34 1.67 0.65
N LYS A 48 -4.49 1.69 -0.04
CA LYS A 48 -4.54 1.46 -1.49
C LYS A 48 -3.68 2.47 -2.26
N HIS A 49 -3.74 3.74 -1.87
CA HIS A 49 -2.91 4.79 -2.48
C HIS A 49 -1.42 4.56 -2.24
N LYS A 50 -1.02 4.10 -1.03
CA LYS A 50 0.39 3.77 -0.74
C LYS A 50 0.90 2.62 -1.61
N LYS A 51 0.15 1.51 -1.69
CA LYS A 51 0.53 0.36 -2.53
C LYS A 51 0.59 0.71 -4.01
N PHE A 52 -0.33 1.54 -4.50
CA PHE A 52 -0.30 2.02 -5.88
C PHE A 52 0.99 2.82 -6.16
N ASN A 53 1.34 3.76 -5.30
CA ASN A 53 2.56 4.55 -5.44
C ASN A 53 3.82 3.67 -5.40
N GLU A 54 3.86 2.68 -4.50
CA GLU A 54 4.97 1.71 -4.46
C GLU A 54 5.07 0.89 -5.76
N MET A 55 3.95 0.47 -6.35
CA MET A 55 3.97 -0.24 -7.63
C MET A 55 4.45 0.65 -8.77
N VAL A 56 3.96 1.89 -8.85
CA VAL A 56 4.40 2.86 -9.88
C VAL A 56 5.90 3.13 -9.76
N ALA A 57 6.41 3.31 -8.54
CA ALA A 57 7.84 3.50 -8.30
C ALA A 57 8.67 2.28 -8.75
N LYS A 58 8.20 1.05 -8.44
CA LYS A 58 8.84 -0.20 -8.90
C LYS A 58 8.84 -0.32 -10.43
N LEU A 59 7.75 0.09 -11.09
CA LEU A 59 7.67 0.12 -12.56
C LEU A 59 8.66 1.11 -13.15
N PHE A 60 8.77 2.31 -12.60
CA PHE A 60 9.75 3.30 -13.04
C PHE A 60 11.19 2.78 -12.94
N LEU A 61 11.55 2.14 -11.81
CA LEU A 61 12.88 1.55 -11.64
C LEU A 61 13.14 0.40 -12.63
N LEU A 62 12.12 -0.42 -12.90
CA LEU A 62 12.23 -1.49 -13.89
C LEU A 62 12.40 -0.93 -15.32
N GLN A 63 11.70 0.15 -15.66
CA GLN A 63 11.88 0.85 -16.93
C GLN A 63 13.33 1.31 -17.08
N PHE A 64 13.90 2.00 -16.09
CA PHE A 64 15.30 2.42 -16.13
C PHE A 64 16.28 1.25 -16.26
N TYR A 65 16.04 0.14 -15.56
CA TYR A 65 16.87 -1.06 -15.65
C TYR A 65 16.84 -1.69 -17.05
N LEU A 66 15.63 -1.81 -17.64
CA LEU A 66 15.45 -2.37 -18.99
C LEU A 66 16.05 -1.46 -20.07
N PHE A 67 15.83 -0.14 -19.99
CA PHE A 67 16.43 0.81 -20.92
C PHE A 67 17.97 0.83 -20.80
N GLY A 68 18.51 0.81 -19.58
CA GLY A 68 19.96 0.70 -19.35
C GLY A 68 20.55 -0.58 -19.95
N CYS A 69 19.90 -1.73 -19.75
CA CYS A 69 20.31 -2.99 -20.36
C CYS A 69 20.31 -2.95 -21.89
N VAL A 70 19.30 -2.32 -22.51
CA VAL A 70 19.23 -2.19 -23.98
C VAL A 70 20.38 -1.32 -24.51
N ILE A 71 20.71 -0.22 -23.84
CA ILE A 71 21.85 0.65 -24.23
C ILE A 71 23.18 -0.11 -24.15
N VAL A 72 23.43 -0.82 -23.03
CA VAL A 72 24.67 -1.59 -22.85
C VAL A 72 24.78 -2.71 -23.90
N ARG A 73 23.67 -3.37 -24.21
CA ARG A 73 23.62 -4.46 -25.19
C ARG A 73 23.80 -3.96 -26.63
N LEU A 74 23.18 -2.83 -26.99
CA LEU A 74 23.39 -2.16 -28.28
C LEU A 74 24.85 -1.72 -28.45
N ARG A 75 25.45 -1.13 -27.41
CA ARG A 75 26.87 -0.72 -27.46
C ARG A 75 27.81 -1.91 -27.66
N LYS A 76 27.49 -3.06 -27.07
CA LYS A 76 28.26 -4.29 -27.26
C LYS A 76 28.10 -4.90 -28.66
N MET A 77 26.98 -4.67 -29.34
CA MET A 77 26.75 -5.12 -30.72
C MET A 77 27.33 -4.18 -31.78
N LEU A 78 27.38 -2.88 -31.50
CA LEU A 78 27.90 -1.86 -32.44
C LEU A 78 29.43 -1.70 -32.40
N PHE A 79 30.09 -2.17 -31.33
CA PHE A 79 31.55 -2.10 -31.15
C PHE A 79 32.22 -3.49 -31.10
N ALA A 80 31.56 -4.51 -31.66
CA ALA A 80 32.14 -5.83 -31.93
C ALA A 80 32.36 -5.98 -33.44
#